data_AF-A0AAN0NCH9-F1
#
_entry.id   AF-A0AAN0NCH9-F1
#
_cell.length_a   1.000
_cell.length_b   1.000
_cell.length_c   1.000
_cell.angle_alpha   90.00
_cell.angle_beta   90.00
_cell.angle_gamma   90.00
#
_symmetry.space_group_name_H-M   'P 1'
#
loop_
_entity.id
_entity.type
_entity.pdbx_description
1 polymer ?
#
loop_
_entity_poly.entity_id
_entity_poly.type
_entity_poly.pdbx_seq_one_letter_code
_entity_poly.pdbx_strand_id
1 'polypeptide(L)' 'MFGYCYTQLYDIEQEKNGLCYFNRKPKFDTERIKAINLQPAAIELLSTHDGKE' A
#
# COMPACT_ATOMS: atom_id res chain seq x y z
N MET A 1 -7.41 -12.08 -8.57
CA MET A 1 -6.96 -10.67 -8.51
C MET A 1 -7.42 -10.09 -7.18
N PHE A 2 -6.51 -9.79 -6.25
CA PHE A 2 -6.84 -9.22 -4.93
C PHE A 2 -6.03 -7.94 -4.74
N GLY A 3 -6.68 -6.88 -4.29
CA GLY A 3 -6.05 -5.58 -4.05
C GLY A 3 -6.97 -4.68 -3.23
N TYR A 4 -6.40 -3.67 -2.60
CA TYR A 4 -7.14 -2.65 -1.84
C TYR A 4 -6.82 -1.28 -2.42
N CYS A 5 -7.82 -0.39 -2.38
CA CYS A 5 -7.68 0.99 -2.82
C CYS A 5 -7.65 1.90 -1.59
N TYR A 6 -6.66 2.77 -1.49
CA TYR A 6 -6.64 3.80 -0.46
C TYR A 6 -7.58 4.94 -0.86
N THR A 7 -8.69 5.06 -0.16
CA THR A 7 -9.52 6.26 -0.15
C THR A 7 -9.18 7.04 1.13
N GLN A 8 -8.52 8.20 1.10
CA GLN A 8 -8.18 9.10 -0.01
C GLN A 8 -6.65 9.32 -0.15
N LEU A 9 -6.21 9.86 -1.29
CA LEU A 9 -4.78 10.19 -1.49
C LEU A 9 -4.37 11.46 -0.74
N TYR A 10 -5.23 12.48 -0.70
CA TYR A 10 -4.96 13.74 0.00
C TYR A 10 -6.23 14.26 0.65
N ASP A 11 -6.07 15.06 1.68
CA ASP A 11 -7.18 15.73 2.35
C ASP A 11 -7.96 16.63 1.40
N ILE A 12 -9.28 16.61 1.53
CA ILE A 12 -10.16 17.64 1.00
C ILE A 12 -10.60 18.56 2.15
N GLU A 13 -11.59 19.43 1.93
CA GLU A 13 -11.95 20.51 2.84
C GLU A 13 -12.19 20.00 4.28
N GLN A 14 -13.25 19.24 4.52
CA GLN A 14 -13.59 18.69 5.83
C GLN A 14 -13.00 17.30 6.08
N GLU A 15 -12.70 16.55 5.02
CA GLU A 15 -12.17 15.19 5.13
C GLU A 15 -10.64 15.20 5.29
N LYS A 16 -10.16 14.72 6.45
CA LYS A 16 -8.73 14.70 6.81
C LYS A 16 -8.11 13.30 6.84
N ASN A 17 -8.73 12.34 6.16
CA ASN A 17 -8.30 10.94 6.08
C ASN A 17 -7.38 10.65 4.88
N GLY A 18 -6.90 11.68 4.17
CA GLY A 18 -5.94 11.51 3.09
C GLY A 18 -4.57 11.07 3.59
N LEU A 19 -3.86 10.29 2.76
CA LEU A 19 -2.45 9.92 3.01
C LEU A 19 -1.52 11.15 3.00
N CYS A 20 -1.91 12.18 2.26
CA CYS A 20 -1.25 13.48 2.18
C CYS A 20 -2.15 14.60 2.72
N TYR A 21 -1.53 15.70 3.15
CA TYR A 21 -2.24 16.94 3.42
C TYR A 21 -2.84 17.53 2.13
N PHE A 22 -3.67 18.56 2.27
CA PHE A 22 -4.32 19.26 1.14
C PHE A 22 -3.31 19.76 0.08
N ASN A 23 -2.11 20.19 0.51
CA ASN A 23 -1.01 20.59 -0.38
C ASN A 23 -0.16 19.42 -0.90
N ARG A 24 -0.65 18.18 -0.77
CA ARG A 24 -0.01 16.93 -1.19
C ARG A 24 1.30 16.60 -0.48
N LYS A 25 1.64 17.30 0.61
CA LYS A 25 2.75 16.87 1.47
C LYS A 25 2.39 15.56 2.19
N PRO A 26 3.29 14.58 2.26
CA PRO A 26 3.04 13.33 2.99
C PRO A 26 2.71 13.59 4.45
N LYS A 27 1.68 12.92 4.98
CA LYS A 27 1.42 12.88 6.43
C LYS A 27 2.15 11.75 7.12
N PHE A 28 2.35 10.67 6.38
CA PHE A 28 2.95 9.44 6.84
C PHE A 28 4.26 9.21 6.09
N ASP A 29 5.10 8.37 6.65
CA ASP A 29 6.31 7.90 5.99
C ASP A 29 5.94 7.03 4.77
N THR A 30 6.14 7.58 3.58
CA THR A 30 5.82 6.92 2.31
C THR A 30 6.72 5.72 2.05
N GLU A 31 7.98 5.75 2.50
CA GLU A 31 8.88 4.61 2.32
C GLU A 31 8.45 3.42 3.17
N ARG A 32 7.95 3.68 4.38
CA ARG A 32 7.37 2.61 5.22
C ARG A 32 6.12 1.99 4.57
N ILE A 33 5.21 2.79 4.03
CA ILE A 33 4.01 2.28 3.35
C ILE A 33 4.40 1.45 2.12
N LYS A 34 5.35 1.96 1.33
CA LYS A 34 5.88 1.24 0.17
C LYS A 34 6.50 -0.10 0.57
N ALA A 35 7.31 -0.14 1.62
CA ALA A 35 7.94 -1.37 2.09
C ALA A 35 6.91 -2.43 2.48
N ILE A 36 5.80 -2.04 3.12
CA ILE A 36 4.69 -2.94 3.48
C ILE A 36 4.01 -3.48 2.22
N ASN A 37 3.68 -2.62 1.26
CA ASN A 37 2.94 -3.01 0.05
C ASN A 37 3.78 -3.86 -0.92
N LEU A 38 5.10 -3.85 -0.79
CA LEU A 38 6.03 -4.68 -1.57
C LEU A 38 6.35 -6.03 -0.88
N GLN A 39 5.81 -6.30 0.30
CA GLN A 39 6.05 -7.59 0.96
C GLN A 39 5.42 -8.72 0.13
N PRO A 40 6.15 -9.85 -0.08
CA PRO A 40 5.58 -11.02 -0.71
C PRO A 40 4.35 -11.51 0.04
N ALA A 41 3.29 -11.81 -0.70
CA ALA A 41 2.09 -12.39 -0.09
C ALA A 41 2.39 -13.82 0.35
N ALA A 42 1.74 -14.29 1.42
CA ALA A 42 1.95 -15.65 1.93
C ALA A 42 1.72 -16.74 0.85
N ILE A 43 0.77 -16.53 -0.06
CA ILE A 43 0.49 -17.45 -1.17
C ILE A 43 1.65 -17.55 -2.18
N GLU A 44 2.40 -16.47 -2.38
CA GLU A 44 3.56 -16.45 -3.28
C GLU A 44 4.71 -17.30 -2.72
N LEU A 45 4.80 -17.39 -1.38
CA LEU A 45 5.75 -18.26 -0.68
C LEU A 45 5.34 -19.73 -0.70
N LEU A 46 4.04 -20.03 -0.87
CA LEU A 46 3.55 -21.40 -0.97
C LEU A 46 3.75 -21.99 -2.38
N SER A 47 3.80 -21.16 -3.42
CA SER A 47 4.04 -21.61 -4.80
C SER A 47 5.49 -22.01 -5.11
N THR A 48 6.43 -21.83 -4.18
CA THR A 48 7.84 -22.27 -4.37
C THR A 48 8.10 -23.76 -4.12
N HIS A 49 7.06 -24.57 -3.92
CA HIS A 49 7.13 -26.03 -3.93
C HIS A 49 6.19 -26.59 -5.00
N ASP A 50 6.71 -26.84 -6.22
CA ASP A 50 6.34 -27.97 -7.12
C ASP A 50 6.84 -27.77 -8.56
N GLY A 51 8.15 -27.59 -8.73
CA GLY A 51 8.72 -27.46 -10.07
C GLY A 51 10.25 -27.52 -10.10
N LYS A 52 10.81 -28.62 -9.59
CA LYS A 52 12.10 -29.06 -10.11
C LYS A 52 11.85 -29.54 -11.55
N GLU A 53 12.41 -28.84 -12.53
CA GLU A 53 12.83 -29.48 -13.78
C GLU A 53 13.87 -30.57 -13.49
#